data_AF-A0A4Z1GN50-F1
#
_entry.id   AF-A0A4Z1GN50-F1
#
_cell.length_a   1.000
_cell.length_b   1.000
_cell.length_c   1.000
_cell.angle_alpha   90.00
_cell.angle_beta   90.00
_cell.angle_gamma   90.00
#
_symmetry.space_group_name_H-M   'P 1'
#
loop_
_entity.id
_entity.type
_entity.pdbx_description
1 polymer ?
#
loop_
_entity_poly.entity_id
_entity_poly.type
_entity_poly.pdbx_seq_one_letter_code
_entity_poly.pdbx_strand_id
1 'polypeptide(L)'
;MQHTILCPENRNKYPNTPTRIIRIIFMIPVFAIISFLCIYFEEASAYISPINELYEAFAFAAFFQLLYTYVLEETHAQSFSGEASQLPPIRKTAIQIFQFPAIMFIVFLIEEISEAKGTYCKTEIKIYFTRIWCIILRIGSTIIAILALLLFYKSTKFLTATRKPLHKLIAFKGIVFLNFFQSTVFSFLSSRLSPTNKLTTRDLTSGIPNLLISLEMVIFSILFLKFYAVGEYAKRTETYQGGFMGIKAIAGAANFIAFIGEMARMAMGK
;
A
#
# COMPACT_ATOMS: atom_id res chain seq x y z
N MET A 1 -5.14 45.85 14.86
CA MET A 1 -3.67 45.86 14.68
C MET A 1 -3.15 44.62 15.41
N GLN A 2 -2.56 43.57 14.84
CA GLN A 2 -1.95 43.31 13.53
C GLN A 2 -2.61 42.08 12.87
N HIS A 3 -3.23 42.28 11.71
CA HIS A 3 -3.43 41.19 10.76
C HIS A 3 -2.07 40.91 10.12
N THR A 4 -1.40 39.86 10.58
CA THR A 4 -0.23 39.34 9.87
C THR A 4 -0.75 38.57 8.66
N ILE A 5 -0.90 39.29 7.55
CA ILE A 5 -1.08 38.73 6.22
C ILE A 5 0.20 37.96 5.90
N LEU A 6 0.20 36.66 6.16
CA LEU A 6 1.22 35.76 5.61
C LEU A 6 1.00 35.71 4.10
N CYS A 7 1.90 36.37 3.37
CA CYS A 7 2.00 36.36 1.92
C CYS A 7 1.93 34.93 1.33
N PRO A 8 1.54 34.77 0.05
CA PRO A 8 1.43 33.49 -0.65
C PRO A 8 2.78 32.83 -0.97
N GLU A 9 3.85 33.22 -0.28
CA GLU A 9 5.25 32.84 -0.54
C GLU A 9 5.65 31.53 0.16
N ASN A 10 4.75 30.94 0.95
CA ASN A 10 4.97 29.64 1.62
C ASN A 10 3.97 28.55 1.22
N ARG A 11 3.50 28.57 -0.03
CA ARG A 11 2.74 27.46 -0.63
C ARG A 11 3.56 26.19 -0.91
N ASN A 12 4.86 26.19 -0.57
CA ASN A 12 5.75 25.02 -0.53
C ASN A 12 5.48 24.07 0.67
N LYS A 13 4.39 24.24 1.42
CA LYS A 13 4.16 23.50 2.68
C LYS A 13 3.73 22.04 2.51
N TYR A 14 3.41 21.58 1.30
CA TYR A 14 3.15 20.16 0.99
C TYR A 14 4.12 19.60 -0.07
N PRO A 15 5.44 19.62 0.16
CA PRO A 15 6.45 19.26 -0.84
C PRO A 15 6.53 17.74 -1.12
N ASN A 16 5.69 16.92 -0.48
CA ASN A 16 5.81 15.46 -0.45
C ASN A 16 4.63 14.71 -1.12
N THR A 17 3.66 15.39 -1.74
CA THR A 17 2.55 14.72 -2.45
C THR A 17 3.02 13.76 -3.56
N PRO A 18 3.98 14.15 -4.43
CA PRO A 18 4.49 13.25 -5.46
C PRO A 18 5.17 12.02 -4.86
N THR A 19 5.90 12.22 -3.77
CA THR A 19 6.62 11.19 -3.02
C THR A 19 5.69 10.08 -2.52
N ARG A 20 4.48 10.43 -2.04
CA ARG A 20 3.48 9.47 -1.56
C ARG A 20 2.88 8.64 -2.70
N ILE A 21 2.66 9.26 -3.86
CA ILE A 21 2.17 8.56 -5.05
C ILE A 21 3.22 7.60 -5.58
N ILE A 22 4.50 8.02 -5.63
CA ILE A 22 5.61 7.16 -6.05
C ILE A 22 5.65 5.89 -5.18
N ARG A 23 5.50 6.01 -3.84
CA ARG A 23 5.43 4.84 -2.93
C ARG A 23 4.31 3.86 -3.29
N ILE A 24 3.15 4.36 -3.72
CA ILE A 24 2.01 3.51 -4.09
C ILE A 24 2.26 2.85 -5.46
N ILE A 25 2.76 3.60 -6.45
CA ILE A 25 3.05 3.08 -7.79
C ILE A 25 4.17 2.03 -7.74
N PHE A 26 5.14 2.21 -6.87
CA PHE A 26 6.29 1.32 -6.72
C PHE A 26 5.90 -0.07 -6.15
N MET A 27 4.65 -0.26 -5.73
CA MET A 27 4.07 -1.58 -5.44
C MET A 27 4.14 -2.51 -6.65
N ILE A 28 3.84 -2.02 -7.86
CA ILE A 28 3.80 -2.85 -9.08
C ILE A 28 5.17 -3.46 -9.40
N PRO A 29 6.27 -2.68 -9.52
CA PRO A 29 7.58 -3.26 -9.78
C PRO A 29 8.07 -4.13 -8.63
N VAL A 30 7.75 -3.80 -7.37
CA VAL A 30 8.08 -4.68 -6.23
C VAL A 30 7.40 -6.03 -6.38
N PHE A 31 6.09 -6.07 -6.66
CA PHE A 31 5.36 -7.32 -6.83
C PHE A 31 5.91 -8.13 -8.01
N ALA A 32 6.21 -7.49 -9.14
CA ALA A 32 6.80 -8.18 -10.29
C ALA A 32 8.18 -8.77 -9.98
N ILE A 33 9.07 -8.01 -9.32
CA ILE A 33 10.42 -8.47 -8.96
C ILE A 33 10.34 -9.61 -7.94
N ILE A 34 9.56 -9.46 -6.87
CA ILE A 34 9.43 -10.47 -5.82
C ILE A 34 8.83 -11.76 -6.40
N SER A 35 7.77 -11.67 -7.21
CA SER A 35 7.20 -12.85 -7.86
C SER A 35 8.18 -13.51 -8.84
N PHE A 36 8.95 -12.73 -9.59
CA PHE A 36 10.02 -13.28 -10.44
C PHE A 36 11.11 -13.99 -9.61
N LEU A 37 11.55 -13.38 -8.50
CA LEU A 37 12.53 -13.99 -7.59
C LEU A 37 12.01 -15.26 -6.93
N CYS A 38 10.72 -15.35 -6.60
CA CYS A 38 10.11 -16.57 -6.09
C CYS A 38 10.15 -17.73 -7.11
N ILE A 39 10.09 -17.43 -8.41
CA ILE A 39 10.22 -18.43 -9.49
C ILE A 39 11.69 -18.84 -9.65
N TYR A 40 12.61 -17.88 -9.62
CA TYR A 40 14.03 -18.16 -9.84
C TYR A 40 14.71 -18.84 -8.63
N PHE A 41 14.38 -18.40 -7.41
CA PHE A 41 14.91 -18.93 -6.15
C PHE A 41 13.84 -19.74 -5.41
N GLU A 42 13.53 -20.93 -5.94
CA GLU A 42 12.45 -21.77 -5.40
C GLU A 42 12.62 -22.08 -3.90
N GLU A 43 13.85 -22.37 -3.45
CA GLU A 43 14.14 -22.69 -2.05
C GLU A 43 13.93 -21.48 -1.12
N ALA A 44 14.22 -20.27 -1.60
CA ALA A 44 14.07 -19.03 -0.84
C ALA A 44 12.68 -18.40 -0.99
N SER A 45 11.82 -18.92 -1.87
CA SER A 45 10.46 -18.39 -2.12
C SER A 45 9.63 -18.23 -0.84
N ALA A 46 9.88 -19.08 0.15
CA ALA A 46 9.33 -19.04 1.50
C ALA A 46 9.49 -17.69 2.19
N TYR A 47 10.71 -17.17 2.11
CA TYR A 47 11.19 -15.99 2.80
C TYR A 47 10.98 -14.72 1.94
N ILE A 48 10.92 -14.92 0.63
CA ILE A 48 10.77 -13.82 -0.34
C ILE A 48 9.28 -13.43 -0.51
N SER A 49 8.37 -14.40 -0.59
CA SER A 49 6.94 -14.13 -0.83
C SER A 49 6.28 -13.18 0.18
N PRO A 50 6.56 -13.27 1.50
CA PRO A 50 5.96 -12.38 2.50
C PRO A 50 6.30 -10.88 2.30
N ILE A 51 7.36 -10.56 1.56
CA ILE A 51 7.77 -9.17 1.27
C ILE A 51 6.67 -8.41 0.52
N ASN A 52 5.92 -9.07 -0.37
CA ASN A 52 4.81 -8.45 -1.10
C ASN A 52 3.72 -7.94 -0.16
N GLU A 53 3.36 -8.71 0.85
CA GLU A 53 2.33 -8.35 1.82
C GLU A 53 2.78 -7.21 2.75
N LEU A 54 4.06 -7.22 3.13
CA LEU A 54 4.66 -6.12 3.87
C LEU A 54 4.64 -4.83 3.06
N TYR A 55 4.97 -4.91 1.77
CA TYR A 55 4.94 -3.75 0.88
C TYR A 55 3.51 -3.24 0.64
N GLU A 56 2.53 -4.14 0.52
CA GLU A 56 1.12 -3.75 0.44
C GLU A 56 0.72 -2.89 1.65
N ALA A 57 1.15 -3.27 2.85
CA ALA A 57 0.84 -2.52 4.07
C ALA A 57 1.49 -1.14 4.09
N PHE A 58 2.74 -1.05 3.61
CA PHE A 58 3.43 0.22 3.42
C PHE A 58 2.72 1.12 2.41
N ALA A 59 2.33 0.58 1.25
CA ALA A 59 1.61 1.32 0.22
C ALA A 59 0.21 1.76 0.70
N PHE A 60 -0.48 0.96 1.52
CA PHE A 60 -1.75 1.34 2.13
C PHE A 60 -1.60 2.52 3.09
N ALA A 61 -0.54 2.55 3.91
CA ALA A 61 -0.25 3.69 4.77
C ALA A 61 0.12 4.95 3.95
N ALA A 62 0.87 4.81 2.86
CA ALA A 62 1.15 5.91 1.93
C ALA A 62 -0.14 6.43 1.25
N PHE A 63 -1.08 5.54 0.93
CA PHE A 63 -2.40 5.91 0.40
C PHE A 63 -3.21 6.75 1.40
N PHE A 64 -3.24 6.35 2.67
CA PHE A 64 -3.90 7.17 3.69
C PHE A 64 -3.24 8.55 3.85
N GLN A 65 -1.90 8.61 3.87
CA GLN A 65 -1.19 9.90 3.88
C GLN A 65 -1.55 10.75 2.66
N LEU A 66 -1.71 10.16 1.48
CA LEU A 66 -2.13 10.87 0.27
C LEU A 66 -3.54 11.46 0.43
N LEU A 67 -4.50 10.66 0.91
CA LEU A 67 -5.86 11.15 1.17
C LEU A 67 -5.87 12.28 2.19
N TYR A 68 -5.08 12.15 3.26
CA TYR A 68 -4.99 13.19 4.26
C TYR A 68 -4.44 14.50 3.69
N THR A 69 -3.42 14.45 2.81
CA THR A 69 -2.97 15.67 2.12
C THR A 69 -4.07 16.32 1.31
N TYR A 70 -4.88 15.55 0.58
CA TYR A 70 -5.98 16.14 -0.19
C TYR A 70 -6.98 16.86 0.70
N VAL A 71 -7.34 16.24 1.84
CA VAL A 71 -8.22 16.85 2.83
C VAL A 71 -7.60 18.14 3.37
N LEU A 72 -6.31 18.12 3.68
CA LEU A 72 -5.60 19.26 4.24
C LEU A 72 -5.52 20.42 3.24
N GLU A 73 -5.16 20.15 1.99
CA GLU A 73 -5.11 21.15 0.91
C GLU A 73 -6.47 21.85 0.73
N GLU A 74 -7.56 21.09 0.69
CA GLU A 74 -8.91 21.64 0.53
C GLU A 74 -9.36 22.43 1.77
N THR A 75 -9.07 21.91 2.97
CA THR A 75 -9.38 22.60 4.24
C THR A 75 -8.68 23.96 4.29
N HIS A 76 -7.41 24.03 3.86
CA HIS A 76 -6.69 25.29 3.77
C HIS A 76 -7.30 26.21 2.72
N ALA A 77 -7.66 25.71 1.54
CA ALA A 77 -8.32 26.52 0.51
C ALA A 77 -9.63 27.15 1.02
N GLN A 78 -10.46 26.38 1.72
CA GLN A 78 -11.70 26.88 2.33
C GLN A 78 -11.46 27.92 3.42
N SER A 79 -10.41 27.74 4.24
CA SER A 79 -10.05 28.72 5.27
C SER A 79 -9.66 30.08 4.70
N PHE A 80 -9.04 30.12 3.50
CA PHE A 80 -8.76 31.37 2.79
C PHE A 80 -10.02 32.02 2.22
N SER A 81 -11.02 31.22 1.85
CA SER A 81 -12.32 31.68 1.36
C SER A 81 -13.27 32.15 2.48
N GLY A 82 -12.85 32.04 3.75
CA GLY A 82 -13.66 32.44 4.90
C GLY A 82 -14.77 31.44 5.26
N GLU A 83 -14.75 30.22 4.70
CA GLU A 83 -15.72 29.17 5.03
C GLU A 83 -15.32 28.41 6.30
N ALA A 84 -16.31 27.94 7.06
CA ALA A 84 -16.08 27.13 8.25
C ALA A 84 -15.47 25.78 7.87
N SER A 85 -14.20 25.58 8.18
CA SER A 85 -13.46 24.35 7.88
C SER A 85 -13.58 23.34 9.02
N GLN A 86 -14.22 22.20 8.77
CA GLN A 86 -14.28 21.08 9.73
C GLN A 86 -13.26 19.99 9.37
N LEU A 87 -12.21 19.86 10.18
CA LEU A 87 -11.25 18.76 10.06
C LEU A 87 -11.76 17.53 10.85
N PRO A 88 -11.85 16.34 10.25
CA PRO A 88 -12.23 15.13 10.98
C PRO A 88 -11.17 14.77 12.02
N PRO A 89 -11.54 14.06 13.11
CA PRO A 89 -10.60 13.65 14.14
C PRO A 89 -9.58 12.62 13.61
N ILE A 90 -8.43 13.11 13.16
CA ILE A 90 -7.45 12.28 12.44
C ILE A 90 -6.74 11.26 13.33
N ARG A 91 -6.52 11.59 14.61
CA ARG A 91 -5.67 10.79 15.49
C ARG A 91 -6.17 9.34 15.61
N LYS A 92 -7.47 9.16 15.82
CA LYS A 92 -8.08 7.82 15.95
C LYS A 92 -7.98 7.04 14.64
N THR A 93 -8.33 7.68 13.52
CA THR A 93 -8.22 7.08 12.18
C THR A 93 -6.78 6.69 11.85
N ALA A 94 -5.82 7.57 12.11
CA ALA A 94 -4.40 7.32 11.86
C ALA A 94 -3.90 6.11 12.65
N ILE A 95 -4.25 5.98 13.94
CA ILE A 95 -3.90 4.81 14.75
C ILE A 95 -4.52 3.52 14.17
N GLN A 96 -5.80 3.54 13.81
CA GLN A 96 -6.50 2.38 13.24
C GLN A 96 -5.97 1.94 11.86
N ILE A 97 -5.40 2.87 11.10
CA ILE A 97 -4.79 2.57 9.80
C ILE A 97 -3.34 2.14 9.97
N PHE A 98 -2.54 2.84 10.78
CA PHE A 98 -1.11 2.56 10.95
C PHE A 98 -0.81 1.34 11.81
N GLN A 99 -1.79 0.79 12.54
CA GLN A 99 -1.65 -0.55 13.11
C GLN A 99 -1.42 -1.63 12.02
N PHE A 100 -1.97 -1.46 10.81
CA PHE A 100 -1.82 -2.44 9.74
C PHE A 100 -0.38 -2.71 9.31
N PRO A 101 0.42 -1.71 8.89
CA PRO A 101 1.84 -1.94 8.58
C PRO A 101 2.65 -2.43 9.79
N ALA A 102 2.30 -2.02 11.02
CA ALA A 102 2.97 -2.52 12.21
C ALA A 102 2.69 -4.01 12.44
N ILE A 103 1.43 -4.44 12.34
CA ILE A 103 1.05 -5.85 12.46
C ILE A 103 1.65 -6.68 11.32
N MET A 104 1.64 -6.17 10.09
CA MET A 104 2.22 -6.87 8.94
C MET A 104 3.73 -7.07 9.08
N PHE A 105 4.44 -6.11 9.65
CA PHE A 105 5.86 -6.29 9.99
C PHE A 105 6.08 -7.35 11.07
N ILE A 106 5.24 -7.38 12.10
CA ILE A 106 5.31 -8.42 13.15
C ILE A 106 5.00 -9.80 12.56
N VAL A 107 3.95 -9.91 11.74
CA VAL A 107 3.58 -11.15 11.05
C VAL A 107 4.71 -11.62 10.14
N PHE A 108 5.31 -10.71 9.36
CA PHE A 108 6.49 -11.00 8.54
C PHE A 108 7.61 -11.64 9.38
N LEU A 109 8.00 -11.02 10.51
CA LEU A 109 9.03 -11.60 11.38
C LEU A 109 8.64 -12.97 11.94
N ILE A 110 7.37 -13.16 12.31
CA ILE A 110 6.87 -14.45 12.80
C ILE A 110 6.95 -15.52 11.71
N GLU A 111 6.61 -15.19 10.46
CA GLU A 111 6.71 -16.09 9.31
C GLU A 111 8.16 -16.50 9.04
N GLU A 112 9.09 -15.54 8.97
CA GLU A 112 10.52 -15.81 8.77
C GLU A 112 11.09 -16.72 9.87
N ILE A 113 10.81 -16.40 11.15
CA ILE A 113 11.31 -17.20 12.29
C ILE A 113 10.68 -18.59 12.32
N SER A 114 9.40 -18.72 11.95
CA SER A 114 8.70 -20.01 11.96
C SER A 114 9.15 -20.92 10.82
N GLU A 115 9.46 -20.35 9.65
CA GLU A 115 10.06 -21.08 8.53
C GLU A 115 11.45 -21.59 8.94
N ALA A 116 12.28 -20.75 9.56
CA ALA A 116 13.61 -21.16 10.05
C ALA A 116 13.57 -22.29 11.10
N LYS A 117 12.50 -22.34 11.92
CA LYS A 117 12.28 -23.41 12.91
C LYS A 117 11.56 -24.64 12.36
N GLY A 118 11.09 -24.61 11.11
CA GLY A 118 10.30 -25.68 10.51
C GLY A 118 8.87 -25.84 11.06
N THR A 119 8.37 -24.88 11.84
CA THR A 119 6.99 -24.88 12.38
C THR A 119 5.99 -24.21 11.42
N TYR A 120 6.48 -23.62 10.34
CA TYR A 120 5.66 -23.05 9.27
C TYR A 120 5.39 -24.09 8.18
N CYS A 121 4.11 -24.37 7.89
CA CYS A 121 3.71 -25.26 6.81
C CYS A 121 3.02 -24.48 5.68
N LYS A 122 3.62 -24.52 4.48
CA LYS A 122 3.15 -23.79 3.28
C LYS A 122 1.96 -24.43 2.60
N THR A 123 1.71 -25.70 2.86
CA THR A 123 0.69 -26.47 2.13
C THR A 123 -0.57 -26.66 2.95
N GLU A 124 -0.44 -26.83 4.27
CA GLU A 124 -1.57 -27.13 5.14
C GLU A 124 -1.97 -25.93 6.01
N ILE A 125 -3.28 -25.78 6.22
CA ILE A 125 -3.87 -24.80 7.14
C ILE A 125 -4.48 -25.59 8.29
N LYS A 126 -3.65 -25.97 9.26
CA LYS A 126 -4.09 -26.66 10.48
C LYS A 126 -3.80 -25.78 11.70
N ILE A 127 -4.63 -25.91 12.73
CA ILE A 127 -4.62 -25.03 13.93
C ILE A 127 -3.26 -25.02 14.65
N TYR A 128 -2.51 -26.11 14.58
CA TYR A 128 -1.21 -26.25 15.23
C TYR A 128 -0.05 -25.57 14.50
N PHE A 129 -0.22 -25.20 13.22
CA PHE A 129 0.83 -24.52 12.45
C PHE A 129 0.73 -23.00 12.60
N THR A 130 1.87 -22.29 12.58
CA THR A 130 1.90 -20.83 12.70
C THR A 130 1.07 -20.11 11.63
N ARG A 131 1.00 -20.69 10.43
CA ARG A 131 0.36 -20.08 9.24
C ARG A 131 -1.07 -19.61 9.47
N ILE A 132 -1.91 -20.38 10.15
CA ILE A 132 -3.32 -20.01 10.36
C ILE A 132 -3.44 -18.75 11.23
N TRP A 133 -2.59 -18.61 12.24
CA TRP A 133 -2.58 -17.46 13.13
C TRP A 133 -2.10 -16.19 12.41
N CYS A 134 -1.08 -16.31 11.55
CA CYS A 134 -0.67 -15.23 10.67
C CYS A 134 -1.79 -14.76 9.74
N ILE A 135 -2.52 -15.71 9.13
CA ILE A 135 -3.68 -15.41 8.26
C ILE A 135 -4.78 -14.67 9.06
N ILE A 136 -5.10 -15.13 10.26
CA ILE A 136 -6.13 -14.49 11.11
C ILE A 136 -5.73 -13.06 11.47
N LEU A 137 -4.48 -12.86 11.91
CA LEU A 137 -3.96 -11.53 12.27
C LEU A 137 -3.96 -10.59 11.05
N ARG A 138 -3.54 -11.08 9.88
CA ARG A 138 -3.54 -10.35 8.61
C ARG A 138 -4.94 -9.91 8.21
N ILE A 139 -5.91 -10.83 8.18
CA ILE A 139 -7.29 -10.55 7.79
C ILE A 139 -7.93 -9.57 8.77
N GLY A 140 -7.82 -9.82 10.08
CA GLY A 140 -8.38 -8.95 11.11
C GLY A 140 -7.81 -7.53 11.05
N SER A 141 -6.50 -7.40 10.93
CA SER A 141 -5.82 -6.10 10.81
C SER A 141 -6.23 -5.35 9.53
N THR A 142 -6.33 -6.07 8.41
CA THR A 142 -6.77 -5.49 7.13
C THR A 142 -8.20 -4.97 7.20
N ILE A 143 -9.12 -5.72 7.82
CA ILE A 143 -10.52 -5.32 7.98
C ILE A 143 -10.62 -4.03 8.79
N ILE A 144 -9.94 -3.96 9.94
CA ILE A 144 -9.94 -2.77 10.79
C ILE A 144 -9.42 -1.54 10.02
N ALA A 145 -8.33 -1.71 9.28
CA ALA A 145 -7.70 -0.61 8.53
C ALA A 145 -8.56 -0.14 7.35
N ILE A 146 -9.16 -1.06 6.58
CA ILE A 146 -10.10 -0.76 5.50
C ILE A 146 -11.32 -0.01 6.05
N LEU A 147 -11.93 -0.50 7.13
CA LEU A 147 -13.12 0.13 7.71
C LEU A 147 -12.80 1.54 8.20
N ALA A 148 -11.68 1.75 8.87
CA ALA A 148 -11.24 3.07 9.30
C ALA A 148 -11.02 4.03 8.11
N LEU A 149 -10.40 3.54 7.03
CA LEU A 149 -10.20 4.31 5.81
C LEU A 149 -11.53 4.68 5.12
N LEU A 150 -12.48 3.75 5.05
CA LEU A 150 -13.80 4.00 4.45
C LEU A 150 -14.63 4.98 5.28
N LEU A 151 -14.58 4.89 6.61
CA LEU A 151 -15.23 5.84 7.51
C LEU A 151 -14.61 7.24 7.38
N PHE A 152 -13.28 7.33 7.30
CA PHE A 152 -12.58 8.58 7.03
C PHE A 152 -13.02 9.17 5.68
N TYR A 153 -12.99 8.38 4.62
CA TYR A 153 -13.44 8.81 3.29
C TYR A 153 -14.90 9.27 3.29
N LYS A 154 -15.81 8.57 3.97
CA LYS A 154 -17.21 8.98 4.09
C LYS A 154 -17.34 10.35 4.75
N SER A 155 -16.54 10.60 5.79
CA SER A 155 -16.52 11.90 6.50
C SER A 155 -15.92 13.02 5.66
N THR A 156 -15.00 12.72 4.73
CA THR A 156 -14.28 13.74 3.93
C THR A 156 -14.65 13.72 2.46
N LYS A 157 -15.75 13.05 2.10
CA LYS A 157 -16.18 12.88 0.71
C LYS A 157 -16.38 14.23 0.02
N PHE A 158 -16.94 15.21 0.73
CA PHE A 158 -17.20 16.55 0.19
C PHE A 158 -15.91 17.29 -0.20
N LEU A 159 -14.84 17.13 0.59
CA LEU A 159 -13.52 17.73 0.33
C LEU A 159 -12.73 17.02 -0.78
N THR A 160 -12.99 15.73 -0.98
CA THR A 160 -12.15 14.87 -1.83
C THR A 160 -12.84 14.39 -3.11
N ALA A 161 -14.10 14.78 -3.34
CA ALA A 161 -14.90 14.33 -4.49
C ALA A 161 -14.21 14.60 -5.84
N THR A 162 -13.58 15.77 -5.99
CA THR A 162 -12.88 16.19 -7.20
C THR A 162 -11.73 15.25 -7.59
N ARG A 163 -11.07 14.65 -6.59
CA ARG A 163 -9.87 13.81 -6.74
C ARG A 163 -10.16 12.30 -6.89
N LYS A 164 -11.45 11.91 -6.90
CA LYS A 164 -11.98 10.53 -7.06
C LYS A 164 -11.18 9.44 -6.32
N PRO A 165 -10.91 9.58 -5.01
CA PRO A 165 -10.01 8.70 -4.28
C PRO A 165 -10.45 7.23 -4.20
N LEU A 166 -11.76 6.93 -4.29
CA LEU A 166 -12.23 5.54 -4.29
C LEU A 166 -11.71 4.73 -5.47
N HIS A 167 -11.59 5.34 -6.65
CA HIS A 167 -11.09 4.62 -7.83
C HIS A 167 -9.61 4.27 -7.66
N LYS A 168 -8.84 5.15 -7.01
CA LYS A 168 -7.44 4.91 -6.64
C LYS A 168 -7.32 3.79 -5.60
N LEU A 169 -8.22 3.74 -4.62
CA LEU A 169 -8.30 2.65 -3.64
C LEU A 169 -8.66 1.31 -4.29
N ILE A 170 -9.67 1.29 -5.18
CA ILE A 170 -10.09 0.08 -5.90
C ILE A 170 -8.98 -0.43 -6.80
N ALA A 171 -8.28 0.45 -7.53
CA ALA A 171 -7.13 0.08 -8.34
C ALA A 171 -6.04 -0.60 -7.50
N PHE A 172 -5.73 -0.02 -6.34
CA PHE A 172 -4.72 -0.54 -5.41
C PHE A 172 -5.15 -1.87 -4.75
N LYS A 173 -6.33 -1.92 -4.13
CA LYS A 173 -6.83 -3.14 -3.47
C LYS A 173 -7.26 -4.23 -4.46
N GLY A 174 -7.51 -3.87 -5.72
CA GLY A 174 -7.80 -4.81 -6.80
C GLY A 174 -6.66 -5.80 -7.00
N ILE A 175 -5.40 -5.35 -6.94
CA ILE A 175 -4.22 -6.23 -7.01
C ILE A 175 -4.28 -7.30 -5.92
N VAL A 176 -4.52 -6.87 -4.68
CA VAL A 176 -4.57 -7.73 -3.49
C VAL A 176 -5.72 -8.73 -3.60
N PHE A 177 -6.88 -8.26 -4.05
CA PHE A 177 -8.06 -9.10 -4.22
C PHE A 177 -7.86 -10.16 -5.31
N LEU A 178 -7.21 -9.81 -6.43
CA LEU A 178 -6.88 -10.78 -7.47
C LEU A 178 -5.87 -11.82 -6.97
N ASN A 179 -4.83 -11.41 -6.25
CA ASN A 179 -3.88 -12.35 -5.65
C ASN A 179 -4.56 -13.32 -4.66
N PHE A 180 -5.48 -12.82 -3.84
CA PHE A 180 -6.29 -13.65 -2.95
C PHE A 180 -7.16 -14.65 -3.73
N PHE A 181 -7.81 -14.19 -4.80
CA PHE A 181 -8.64 -15.04 -5.64
C PHE A 181 -7.83 -16.11 -6.36
N GLN A 182 -6.68 -15.74 -6.95
CA GLN A 182 -5.73 -16.68 -7.54
C GLN A 182 -5.30 -17.73 -6.52
N SER A 183 -4.87 -17.31 -5.32
CA SER A 183 -4.44 -18.23 -4.26
C SER A 183 -5.54 -19.23 -3.88
N THR A 184 -6.79 -18.77 -3.84
CA THR A 184 -7.95 -19.64 -3.58
C THR A 184 -8.18 -20.64 -4.73
N VAL A 185 -8.14 -20.17 -5.97
CA VAL A 185 -8.31 -21.01 -7.17
C VAL A 185 -7.20 -22.07 -7.25
N PHE A 186 -5.94 -21.69 -7.06
CA PHE A 186 -4.81 -22.61 -7.11
C PHE A 186 -4.79 -23.58 -5.93
N SER A 187 -5.20 -23.16 -4.73
CA SER A 187 -5.38 -24.08 -3.60
C SER A 187 -6.46 -25.13 -3.86
N PHE A 188 -7.55 -24.75 -4.54
CA PHE A 188 -8.57 -25.71 -4.95
C PHE A 188 -8.05 -26.63 -6.06
N LEU A 189 -7.37 -26.08 -7.07
CA LEU A 189 -6.83 -26.82 -8.20
C LEU A 189 -5.78 -27.85 -7.77
N SER A 190 -4.88 -27.47 -6.85
CA SER A 190 -3.84 -28.37 -6.32
C SER A 190 -4.41 -29.53 -5.51
N SER A 191 -5.62 -29.41 -4.98
CA SER A 191 -6.29 -30.51 -4.28
C SER A 191 -6.90 -31.57 -5.22
N ARG A 192 -7.11 -31.22 -6.50
CA ARG A 192 -7.81 -32.06 -7.48
C ARG A 192 -6.90 -32.64 -8.55
N LEU A 193 -5.75 -32.03 -8.82
CA LEU A 193 -4.80 -32.49 -9.85
C LEU A 193 -3.69 -33.35 -9.23
N SER A 194 -3.56 -34.58 -9.73
CA SER A 194 -2.40 -35.43 -9.42
C SER A 194 -1.16 -34.94 -10.18
N PRO A 195 0.03 -34.94 -9.54
CA PRO A 195 1.27 -34.56 -10.21
C PRO A 195 1.51 -35.45 -11.44
N THR A 196 1.86 -34.82 -12.55
CA THR A 196 2.20 -35.47 -13.82
C THR A 196 3.68 -35.21 -14.12
N ASN A 197 4.32 -35.98 -15.02
CA ASN A 197 5.73 -35.78 -15.42
C ASN A 197 6.08 -34.37 -15.92
N LYS A 198 5.09 -33.50 -16.20
CA LYS A 198 5.28 -32.10 -16.62
C LYS A 198 4.77 -31.06 -15.61
N LEU A 199 4.06 -31.48 -14.56
CA LEU A 199 3.39 -30.60 -13.60
C LEU A 199 3.62 -31.13 -12.18
N THR A 200 4.49 -30.45 -11.46
CA THR A 200 4.79 -30.71 -10.06
C THR A 200 3.81 -29.96 -9.16
N THR A 201 3.61 -30.44 -7.93
CA THR A 201 2.82 -29.73 -6.91
C THR A 201 3.35 -28.33 -6.62
N ARG A 202 4.66 -28.11 -6.78
CA ARG A 202 5.32 -26.80 -6.65
C ARG A 202 4.93 -25.82 -7.77
N ASP A 203 4.80 -26.32 -8.99
CA ASP A 203 4.37 -25.51 -10.13
C ASP A 203 2.96 -24.98 -9.90
N LEU A 204 2.06 -25.80 -9.36
CA LEU A 204 0.69 -25.40 -9.05
C LEU A 204 0.56 -24.48 -7.83
N THR A 205 1.46 -24.59 -6.86
CA THR A 205 1.33 -23.86 -5.58
C THR A 205 2.14 -22.57 -5.53
N SER A 206 3.19 -22.44 -6.33
CA SER A 206 4.05 -21.25 -6.33
C SER A 206 4.46 -20.79 -7.73
N GLY A 207 4.84 -21.71 -8.64
CA GLY A 207 5.35 -21.34 -9.96
C GLY A 207 4.33 -20.59 -10.84
N ILE A 208 3.23 -21.25 -11.22
CA ILE A 208 2.17 -20.68 -12.07
C ILE A 208 1.51 -19.47 -11.40
N PRO A 209 1.16 -19.48 -10.08
CA PRO A 209 0.65 -18.29 -9.41
C PRO A 209 1.59 -17.08 -9.52
N ASN A 210 2.89 -17.24 -9.23
CA ASN A 210 3.85 -16.13 -9.32
C ASN A 210 4.05 -15.64 -10.76
N LEU A 211 3.99 -16.54 -11.75
CA LEU A 211 4.03 -16.16 -13.16
C LEU A 211 2.81 -15.30 -13.52
N LEU A 212 1.63 -15.70 -13.07
CA LEU A 212 0.39 -14.98 -13.34
C LEU A 212 0.39 -13.59 -12.70
N ILE A 213 0.86 -13.47 -11.44
CA ILE A 213 1.06 -12.18 -10.76
C ILE A 213 1.99 -11.28 -11.59
N SER A 214 3.10 -11.82 -12.08
CA SER A 214 4.07 -11.06 -12.87
C SER A 214 3.45 -10.49 -14.15
N LEU A 215 2.59 -11.25 -14.83
CA LEU A 215 1.85 -10.79 -16.02
C LEU A 215 0.76 -9.77 -15.66
N GLU A 216 0.03 -9.99 -14.58
CA GLU A 216 -0.99 -9.06 -14.10
C GLU A 216 -0.38 -7.71 -13.71
N MET A 217 0.81 -7.69 -13.11
CA MET A 217 1.52 -6.45 -12.81
C MET A 217 1.79 -5.59 -14.06
N VAL A 218 1.99 -6.20 -15.24
CA VAL A 218 2.10 -5.47 -16.51
C VAL A 218 0.77 -4.78 -16.85
N ILE A 219 -0.36 -5.47 -16.70
CA ILE A 219 -1.70 -4.91 -16.94
C ILE A 219 -1.98 -3.78 -15.94
N PHE A 220 -1.68 -4.01 -14.66
CA PHE A 220 -1.85 -3.00 -13.61
C PHE A 220 -0.96 -1.78 -13.80
N SER A 221 0.23 -1.93 -14.40
CA SER A 221 1.09 -0.79 -14.72
C SER A 221 0.37 0.23 -15.61
N ILE A 222 -0.32 -0.24 -16.65
CA ILE A 222 -1.09 0.61 -17.57
C ILE A 222 -2.28 1.24 -16.83
N LEU A 223 -2.96 0.47 -15.98
CA LEU A 223 -4.07 0.94 -15.17
C LEU A 223 -3.66 2.04 -14.17
N PHE A 224 -2.50 1.88 -13.53
CA PHE A 224 -1.97 2.86 -12.57
C PHE A 224 -1.52 4.15 -13.26
N LEU A 225 -0.98 4.08 -14.49
CA LEU A 225 -0.71 5.29 -15.28
C LEU A 225 -1.98 6.13 -15.51
N LYS A 226 -3.15 5.48 -15.63
CA LYS A 226 -4.43 6.18 -15.80
C LYS A 226 -4.98 6.75 -14.48
N PHE A 227 -4.99 5.97 -13.40
CA PHE A 227 -5.61 6.39 -12.14
C PHE A 227 -4.70 7.28 -11.26
N TYR A 228 -3.39 7.19 -11.44
CA TYR A 228 -2.38 8.00 -10.74
C TYR A 228 -1.64 8.95 -11.71
N ALA A 229 -2.33 9.39 -12.77
CA ALA A 229 -1.76 10.26 -13.80
C ALA A 229 -1.16 11.55 -13.21
N VAL A 230 0.06 11.89 -13.66
CA VAL A 230 0.84 13.04 -13.15
C VAL A 230 0.14 14.38 -13.37
N GLY A 231 -0.68 14.49 -14.43
CA GLY A 231 -1.39 15.72 -14.78
C GLY A 231 -2.31 16.27 -13.69
N GLU A 232 -2.79 15.41 -12.78
CA GLU A 232 -3.57 15.84 -11.62
C GLU A 232 -2.75 16.65 -10.60
N TYR A 233 -1.43 16.41 -10.57
CA TYR A 233 -0.52 16.91 -9.54
C TYR A 233 0.43 17.99 -10.07
N ALA A 234 0.45 18.21 -11.38
CA ALA A 234 1.24 19.25 -12.00
C ALA A 234 0.65 20.64 -11.68
N LYS A 235 1.20 21.32 -10.68
CA LYS A 235 0.98 22.77 -10.52
C LYS A 235 1.74 23.50 -11.63
N ARG A 236 1.05 24.37 -12.37
CA ARG A 236 1.56 25.12 -13.54
C ARG A 236 2.77 26.03 -13.26
N THR A 237 3.13 26.25 -11.99
CA THR A 237 4.10 27.28 -11.57
C THR A 237 5.28 26.75 -10.75
N GLU A 238 5.39 25.43 -10.50
CA GLU A 238 6.51 24.90 -9.72
C GLU A 238 7.67 24.43 -10.60
N THR A 239 8.88 24.92 -10.31
CA THR A 239 10.12 24.48 -10.94
C THR A 239 10.39 23.02 -10.59
N TYR A 240 10.75 22.21 -11.58
CA TYR A 240 11.06 20.79 -11.37
C TYR A 240 12.16 20.59 -10.32
N GLN A 241 11.82 19.93 -9.20
CA GLN A 241 12.76 19.62 -8.11
C GLN A 241 13.16 18.13 -8.04
N GLY A 242 12.82 17.34 -9.07
CA GLY A 242 13.00 15.88 -9.07
C GLY A 242 14.44 15.40 -9.26
N GLY A 243 15.41 16.28 -9.53
CA GLY A 243 16.79 15.90 -9.87
C GLY A 243 16.89 15.20 -11.23
N PHE A 244 18.10 14.81 -11.66
CA PHE A 244 18.27 14.14 -12.96
C PHE A 244 17.39 12.88 -13.05
N MET A 245 16.55 12.80 -14.10
CA MET A 245 15.58 11.71 -14.34
C MET A 245 14.60 11.40 -13.18
N GLY A 246 14.41 12.30 -12.22
CA GLY A 246 13.50 12.08 -11.08
C GLY A 246 14.11 11.29 -9.93
N ILE A 247 15.41 11.00 -9.96
CA ILE A 247 16.10 10.19 -8.95
C ILE A 247 15.96 10.80 -7.55
N LYS A 248 15.98 12.14 -7.40
CA LYS A 248 15.83 12.78 -6.09
C LYS A 248 14.42 12.56 -5.52
N ALA A 249 13.40 12.53 -6.37
CA ALA A 249 12.03 12.23 -5.95
C ALA A 249 11.87 10.76 -5.55
N ILE A 250 12.49 9.83 -6.30
CA ILE A 250 12.52 8.40 -5.97
C ILE A 250 13.27 8.16 -4.64
N ALA A 251 14.43 8.79 -4.46
CA ALA A 251 15.20 8.69 -3.21
C ALA A 251 14.42 9.27 -2.02
N GLY A 252 13.71 10.39 -2.21
CA GLY A 252 12.78 10.92 -1.22
C GLY A 252 11.64 9.95 -0.89
N ALA A 253 11.12 9.23 -1.90
CA ALA A 253 10.08 8.23 -1.72
C ALA A 253 10.59 6.99 -0.96
N ALA A 254 11.82 6.58 -1.23
CA ALA A 254 12.50 5.49 -0.56
C ALA A 254 12.96 5.82 0.87
N ASN A 255 12.94 7.09 1.30
CA ASN A 255 13.30 7.47 2.66
C ASN A 255 12.26 6.98 3.69
N PHE A 256 12.51 5.78 4.21
CA PHE A 256 11.64 5.10 5.17
C PHE A 256 11.57 5.82 6.52
N ILE A 257 12.67 6.43 6.99
CA ILE A 257 12.70 7.16 8.27
C ILE A 257 11.76 8.37 8.21
N ALA A 258 11.82 9.13 7.11
CA ALA A 258 10.91 10.25 6.91
C ALA A 258 9.44 9.80 6.85
N PHE A 259 9.17 8.66 6.19
CA PHE A 259 7.83 8.08 6.12
C PHE A 259 7.26 7.71 7.50
N ILE A 260 8.02 6.95 8.30
CA ILE A 260 7.62 6.56 9.66
C ILE A 260 7.47 7.80 10.56
N GLY A 261 8.36 8.79 10.41
CA GLY A 261 8.26 10.06 11.12
C GLY A 261 6.96 10.80 10.82
N GLU A 262 6.50 10.81 9.56
CA GLU A 262 5.20 11.39 9.17
C GLU A 262 4.02 10.60 9.77
N MET A 263 4.07 9.26 9.75
CA MET A 263 3.04 8.43 10.39
C MET A 263 2.92 8.72 11.88
N ALA A 264 4.06 8.83 12.57
CA ALA A 264 4.09 9.14 14.00
C ALA A 264 3.49 10.52 14.31
N ARG A 265 3.78 11.55 13.51
CA ARG A 265 3.17 12.89 13.68
C ARG A 265 1.65 12.85 13.55
N MET A 266 1.15 12.20 12.50
CA MET A 266 -0.30 12.03 12.29
C MET A 266 -0.97 11.24 13.44
N ALA A 267 -0.32 10.18 13.94
CA ALA A 267 -0.82 9.40 15.09
C ALA A 267 -0.75 10.16 16.44
N MET A 268 0.10 11.18 16.53
CA MET A 268 0.14 12.11 17.67
C MET A 268 -0.83 13.28 17.51
N GLY A 269 -1.41 13.49 16.32
CA GLY A 269 -2.26 14.65 16.02
C GLY A 269 -1.47 15.95 15.87
N LYS A 270 -0.20 15.86 15.47
CA LYS A 270 0.70 16.99 15.19
C LYS A 270 0.81 17.27 13.70
#